data_AF-A0A3M2E9Q7-F1
#
_entry.id   AF-A0A3M2E9Q7-F1
#
_cell.length_a   1.000
_cell.length_b   1.000
_cell.length_c   1.000
_cell.angle_alpha   90.00
_cell.angle_beta   90.00
_cell.angle_gamma   90.00
#
_symmetry.space_group_name_H-M   'P 1'
#
loop_
_entity.id
_entity.type
_entity.pdbx_description
1 polymer ?
#
loop_
_entity_poly.entity_id
_entity_poly.type
_entity_poly.pdbx_seq_one_letter_code
_entity_poly.pdbx_strand_id
1 'polypeptide(L)' 'PITKVSLELQPDPELPGVRIEATVKTTGQTGVEMEALTAVSVAALTVYDMVKAVDKGMVISDIRLALKDGGKSGRYEAE' A
#
# COMPACT_ATOMS: atom_id res chain seq x y z
N PRO A 1 -19.23 2.17 -1.20
CA PRO A 1 -18.80 1.18 -2.22
C PRO A 1 -17.45 1.62 -2.78
N ILE A 2 -16.48 0.71 -2.88
CA ILE A 2 -15.19 1.01 -3.49
C ILE A 2 -15.39 1.23 -4.98
N THR A 3 -14.86 2.33 -5.52
CA THR A 3 -15.01 2.73 -6.92
C THR A 3 -13.75 2.52 -7.74
N LYS A 4 -12.58 2.48 -7.08
CA LYS A 4 -11.30 2.17 -7.72
C LYS A 4 -10.36 1.53 -6.70
N VAL A 5 -9.60 0.54 -7.16
CA VAL A 5 -8.39 0.03 -6.51
C VAL A 5 -7.29 0.00 -7.56
N SER A 6 -6.15 0.63 -7.29
CA SER A 6 -4.90 0.53 -8.07
C SER A 6 -3.82 -0.02 -7.15
N LEU A 7 -2.99 -0.91 -7.67
CA LEU A 7 -1.85 -1.46 -6.96
C LEU A 7 -0.66 -1.48 -7.92
N GLU A 8 0.44 -0.87 -7.51
CA GLU A 8 1.64 -0.70 -8.32
C GLU A 8 2.83 -1.30 -7.56
N LEU A 9 3.55 -2.20 -8.22
CA LEU A 9 4.74 -2.86 -7.68
C LEU A 9 5.92 -2.54 -8.58
N GLN A 10 6.94 -1.92 -8.03
CA GLN A 10 8.13 -1.50 -8.77
C GLN A 10 9.39 -1.96 -8.02
N PRO A 11 10.31 -2.70 -8.66
CA PRO A 11 11.64 -2.90 -8.11
C PRO A 11 12.31 -1.54 -7.91
N ASP A 12 12.87 -1.32 -6.74
CA ASP A 12 13.56 -0.07 -6.41
C ASP A 12 15.08 -0.30 -6.55
N PRO A 13 15.80 0.38 -7.44
CA PRO A 13 17.25 0.19 -7.57
C PRO A 13 18.03 0.68 -6.34
N GLU A 14 17.45 1.62 -5.58
CA GLU A 14 18.08 2.22 -4.39
C GLU A 14 17.73 1.46 -3.10
N LEU A 15 16.69 0.63 -3.12
CA LEU A 15 16.31 -0.26 -2.02
C LEU A 15 16.30 -1.70 -2.54
N PRO A 16 17.15 -2.62 -2.04
CA PRO A 16 17.13 -4.02 -2.49
C PRO A 16 15.77 -4.66 -2.14
N GLY A 17 14.80 -4.58 -3.06
CA GLY A 17 13.42 -4.93 -2.80
C GLY A 17 12.42 -4.35 -3.81
N VAL A 18 11.15 -4.35 -3.41
CA VAL A 18 10.01 -3.91 -4.22
C VAL A 18 9.23 -2.86 -3.46
N ARG A 19 9.04 -1.69 -4.07
CA ARG A 19 8.13 -0.66 -3.59
C ARG A 19 6.70 -1.00 -4.02
N ILE A 20 5.77 -0.95 -3.06
CA ILE A 20 4.35 -1.26 -3.29
C ILE A 20 3.52 -0.03 -2.94
N GLU A 21 2.74 0.46 -3.89
CA GLU A 21 1.81 1.57 -3.69
C GLU A 21 0.39 1.13 -4.01
N ALA A 22 -0.57 1.47 -3.13
CA ALA A 22 -1.98 1.24 -3.36
C ALA A 22 -2.76 2.55 -3.30
N THR A 23 -3.64 2.75 -4.29
CA THR A 23 -4.61 3.85 -4.30
C THR A 23 -6.02 3.29 -4.30
N VAL A 24 -6.81 3.61 -3.27
CA VAL A 24 -8.22 3.23 -3.17
C VAL A 24 -9.11 4.46 -3.21
N LYS A 25 -10.23 4.38 -3.92
CA LYS A 25 -11.25 5.45 -3.99
C LYS A 25 -12.62 4.91 -3.60
N THR A 26 -13.41 5.77 -2.95
CA THR A 26 -14.80 5.49 -2.56
C THR A 26 -15.64 6.74 -2.72
N THR A 27 -16.96 6.56 -2.82
CA THR A 27 -17.96 7.61 -2.63
C THR A 27 -18.73 7.46 -1.32
N GLY A 28 -18.23 6.59 -0.41
CA GLY A 28 -18.81 6.36 0.91
C GLY A 28 -18.62 7.52 1.89
N GLN A 29 -19.30 7.43 3.03
CA GLN A 29 -19.25 8.45 4.09
C GLN A 29 -17.95 8.40 4.92
N THR A 30 -17.24 7.28 4.89
CA THR A 30 -15.97 7.07 5.58
C THR A 30 -14.81 7.08 4.59
N GLY A 31 -13.62 7.44 5.07
CA GLY A 31 -12.38 7.30 4.30
C GLY A 31 -12.06 5.82 4.02
N VAL A 32 -11.07 5.62 3.15
CA VAL A 32 -10.58 4.29 2.72
C VAL A 32 -9.10 4.09 3.01
N GLU A 33 -8.61 4.71 4.09
CA GLU A 33 -7.24 4.57 4.55
C GLU A 33 -6.90 3.10 4.83
N MET A 34 -7.83 2.38 5.46
CA MET A 34 -7.63 0.97 5.84
C MET A 34 -7.60 0.04 4.64
N GLU A 35 -8.41 0.29 3.61
CA GLU A 35 -8.42 -0.49 2.38
C GLU A 35 -7.10 -0.34 1.63
N ALA A 36 -6.54 0.87 1.56
CA ALA A 36 -5.24 1.10 0.94
C ALA A 36 -4.10 0.42 1.73
N LEU A 37 -4.08 0.59 3.05
CA LEU A 37 -3.07 -0.04 3.93
C LEU A 37 -3.16 -1.57 3.91
N THR A 38 -4.37 -2.12 3.86
CA THR A 38 -4.59 -3.57 3.76
C THR A 38 -4.12 -4.09 2.40
N ALA A 39 -4.41 -3.36 1.31
CA ALA A 39 -4.00 -3.76 -0.03
C ALA A 39 -2.47 -3.87 -0.15
N VAL A 40 -1.70 -2.88 0.32
CA VAL A 40 -0.23 -2.98 0.32
C VAL A 40 0.29 -4.08 1.25
N SER A 41 -0.33 -4.27 2.41
CA SER A 41 0.09 -5.31 3.36
C SER A 41 -0.07 -6.71 2.78
N VAL A 42 -1.23 -7.01 2.19
CA VAL A 42 -1.51 -8.32 1.59
C VAL A 42 -0.65 -8.53 0.34
N ALA A 43 -0.42 -7.48 -0.46
CA ALA A 43 0.48 -7.55 -1.60
C ALA A 43 1.92 -7.87 -1.16
N ALA A 44 2.43 -7.21 -0.11
CA ALA A 44 3.76 -7.47 0.44
C ALA A 44 3.88 -8.90 0.97
N LEU A 45 2.86 -9.39 1.69
CA LEU A 45 2.81 -10.79 2.17
C LEU A 45 2.79 -11.78 1.00
N THR A 46 2.11 -11.45 -0.08
CA THR A 46 2.06 -12.28 -1.30
C THR A 46 3.43 -12.32 -1.98
N VAL A 47 4.11 -11.17 -2.09
CA VAL A 47 5.49 -11.12 -2.59
C VAL A 47 6.40 -11.97 -1.72
N TYR A 48 6.35 -11.81 -0.39
CA TYR A 48 7.12 -12.64 0.53
C TYR A 48 6.86 -14.13 0.29
N ASP A 49 5.60 -14.54 0.16
CA ASP A 49 5.24 -15.94 -0.11
C ASP A 49 5.86 -16.48 -1.39
N MET A 50 5.90 -15.69 -2.47
CA MET A 50 6.45 -16.10 -3.75
C MET A 50 7.98 -16.29 -3.72
N VAL A 51 8.70 -15.50 -2.93
CA VAL A 51 10.18 -15.47 -2.96
C VAL A 51 10.86 -16.00 -1.70
N LYS A 52 10.12 -16.38 -0.65
CA LYS A 52 10.66 -16.92 0.62
C LYS A 52 11.55 -18.17 0.47
N ALA A 53 11.49 -18.86 -0.67
CA ALA A 53 12.37 -20.00 -0.94
C ALA A 53 13.80 -19.56 -1.30
N VAL A 54 13.96 -18.35 -1.85
CA VAL A 54 15.24 -17.76 -2.26
C VAL A 54 15.87 -17.02 -1.08
N ASP A 55 15.10 -16.18 -0.40
CA ASP A 55 15.54 -15.45 0.78
C ASP A 55 14.44 -15.43 1.85
N LYS A 56 14.75 -15.91 3.06
CA LYS A 56 13.81 -15.88 4.20
C LYS A 56 13.98 -14.64 5.07
N GLY A 57 15.08 -13.90 4.92
CA GLY A 57 15.44 -12.73 5.70
C GLY A 57 14.79 -11.43 5.21
N MET A 58 13.97 -11.49 4.15
CA MET A 58 13.24 -10.32 3.65
C MET A 58 12.40 -9.67 4.75
N VAL A 59 12.37 -8.34 4.74
CA VAL A 59 11.61 -7.54 5.70
C VAL A 59 10.53 -6.77 4.96
N ILE A 60 9.31 -6.82 5.48
CA ILE A 60 8.23 -5.91 5.08
C ILE A 60 8.30 -4.72 6.05
N SER A 61 8.63 -3.53 5.53
CA SER A 61 8.77 -2.31 6.32
C SER A 61 7.94 -1.16 5.73
N ASP A 62 7.88 -0.06 6.48
CA ASP A 62 7.42 1.26 6.00
C ASP A 62 6.01 1.29 5.40
N ILE A 63 5.13 0.39 5.87
CA ILE A 63 3.70 0.46 5.57
C ILE A 63 3.12 1.70 6.24
N ARG A 64 2.83 2.72 5.44
CA ARG A 64 2.27 3.99 5.89
C ARG A 64 1.28 4.57 4.90
N LEU A 65 0.43 5.47 5.38
CA LEU A 65 -0.45 6.26 4.53
C LEU A 65 0.36 7.40 3.93
N ALA A 66 0.49 7.45 2.60
CA ALA A 66 1.22 8.53 1.92
C ALA A 66 0.34 9.76 1.65
N LEU A 67 -0.89 9.52 1.20
CA LEU A 67 -1.86 10.58 0.88
C LEU A 67 -3.27 10.09 1.19
N LYS A 68 -4.07 11.02 1.72
CA LYS A 68 -5.52 10.85 1.82
C LYS A 68 -6.18 12.18 1.50
N ASP A 69 -7.21 12.14 0.65
CA ASP A 69 -7.98 13.32 0.27
C ASP A 69 -9.48 13.05 0.48
N GLY A 70 -10.22 14.08 0.89
CA GLY A 70 -11.66 14.03 1.14
C GLY A 70 -12.07 13.79 2.59
N GLY A 71 -13.38 13.95 2.84
CA GLY A 71 -13.97 13.87 4.19
C GLY A 71 -13.75 15.13 5.02
N LYS A 72 -14.33 15.15 6.23
CA LYS A 72 -14.29 16.33 7.12
C LYS A 72 -12.87 16.73 7.56
N SER A 73 -11.96 15.76 7.65
CA SER A 73 -10.57 16.02 8.04
C SER A 73 -9.70 16.60 6.91
N GLY A 74 -10.22 16.67 5.68
CA GLY A 74 -9.50 17.25 4.55
C GLY A 74 -8.34 16.40 4.04
N ARG A 75 -7.44 17.05 3.28
CA ARG A 75 -6.27 16.41 2.68
C ARG A 75 -5.16 16.24 3.71
N TYR A 76 -4.61 15.03 3.73
CA TYR A 76 -3.39 14.65 4.43
C TYR A 76 -2.37 14.17 3.41
N GLU A 77 -1.12 14.57 3.60
CA GLU A 77 0.04 14.12 2.82
C GLU A 77 1.19 13.92 3.80
N ALA A 78 1.79 12.74 3.78
CA ALA A 78 2.90 12.42 4.66
C ALA A 78 4.18 13.11 4.18
N GLU A 79 4.95 13.66 5.11
CA GLU A 79 6.31 14.17 4.87
C GLU A 79 7.30 13.05 4.53
#